data_AF-A0A803PKQ3-F1
#
_entry.id   AF-A0A803PKQ3-F1
#
_cell.length_a   1.000
_cell.length_b   1.000
_cell.length_c   1.000
_cell.angle_alpha   90.00
_cell.angle_beta   90.00
_cell.angle_gamma   90.00
#
_symmetry.space_group_name_H-M   'P 1'
#
loop_
_entity.id
_entity.type
_entity.pdbx_description
1 polymer ?
#
loop_
_entity_poly.entity_id
_entity_poly.type
_entity_poly.pdbx_seq_one_letter_code
_entity_poly.pdbx_strand_id
1 'polypeptide(L)'
;MLSKDIAEVEKDGIKVRVIAGHALGTKSPIYTRTPTMYLDFTLKSGAHLQQPIPVSWNLFVYVLEGEGIFCGSDGGSKLISPVTAHHLLLLGSGDGLEAWNKSSK
;
A
#
# COMPACT_ATOMS: atom_id res chain seq x y z
N MET A 1 -2.48 1.57 -21.64
CA MET A 1 -1.67 0.60 -20.87
C MET A 1 -2.54 -0.63 -20.66
N LEU A 2 -2.03 -1.81 -20.98
CA LEU A 2 -2.70 -3.08 -20.73
C LEU A 2 -2.16 -3.68 -19.42
N SER A 3 -2.89 -4.60 -18.80
CA SER A 3 -2.48 -5.21 -17.51
C SER A 3 -1.07 -5.81 -17.57
N LYS A 4 -0.73 -6.44 -18.70
CA LYS A 4 0.60 -7.04 -18.97
C LYS A 4 1.76 -6.05 -18.99
N ASP A 5 1.48 -4.75 -19.07
CA ASP A 5 2.49 -3.69 -19.11
C ASP A 5 2.79 -3.14 -17.71
N ILE A 6 2.05 -3.58 -16.66
CA ILE A 6 2.27 -3.16 -15.27
C ILE A 6 3.28 -4.09 -14.62
N ALA A 7 4.33 -3.51 -14.02
CA ALA A 7 5.31 -4.28 -13.28
C ALA A 7 4.67 -4.91 -12.03
N GLU A 8 4.82 -6.22 -11.87
CA GLU A 8 4.29 -6.99 -10.73
C GLU A 8 5.45 -7.72 -10.04
N VAL A 9 5.47 -7.68 -8.71
CA VAL A 9 6.45 -8.41 -7.89
C VAL A 9 5.76 -9.00 -6.67
N GLU A 10 6.17 -10.20 -6.26
CA GLU A 10 5.70 -10.87 -5.06
C GLU A 10 6.89 -11.22 -4.15
N LYS A 11 6.78 -10.87 -2.86
CA LYS A 11 7.79 -11.17 -1.84
C LYS A 11 7.13 -11.26 -0.47
N ASP A 12 7.51 -12.24 0.35
CA ASP A 12 7.07 -12.38 1.74
C ASP A 12 5.54 -12.36 1.93
N GLY A 13 4.80 -12.96 0.98
CA GLY A 13 3.33 -12.99 0.99
C GLY A 13 2.65 -11.68 0.58
N ILE A 14 3.42 -10.71 0.08
CA ILE A 14 2.95 -9.43 -0.45
C ILE A 14 3.12 -9.46 -1.96
N LYS A 15 2.02 -9.31 -2.70
CA LYS A 15 2.05 -9.02 -4.13
C LYS A 15 1.79 -7.53 -4.33
N VAL A 16 2.54 -6.89 -5.22
CA VAL A 16 2.29 -5.51 -5.62
C VAL A 16 2.34 -5.36 -7.14
N ARG A 17 1.36 -4.64 -7.67
CA ARG A 17 1.35 -4.11 -9.03
C ARG A 17 1.70 -2.63 -8.96
N VAL A 18 2.86 -2.27 -9.53
CA VAL A 18 3.42 -0.93 -9.47
C VAL A 18 2.90 -0.12 -10.66
N ILE A 19 1.72 0.49 -10.51
CA ILE A 19 1.12 1.31 -11.57
C ILE A 19 1.96 2.58 -11.77
N ALA A 20 2.29 3.28 -10.69
CA ALA A 20 3.20 4.44 -10.69
C ALA A 20 4.05 4.47 -9.42
N GLY A 21 5.29 4.95 -9.54
CA GLY A 21 6.24 5.03 -8.42
C GLY A 21 7.07 3.76 -8.24
N HIS A 22 7.32 3.37 -6.98
CA HIS A 22 8.25 2.28 -6.63
C HIS A 22 7.79 1.52 -5.38
N ALA A 23 7.88 0.20 -5.43
CA ALA A 23 7.60 -0.70 -4.30
C ALA A 23 8.40 -2.00 -4.43
N LEU A 24 8.84 -2.57 -3.31
CA LEU A 24 9.56 -3.86 -3.25
C LEU A 24 10.72 -3.98 -4.26
N GLY A 25 11.51 -2.91 -4.43
CA GLY A 25 12.63 -2.90 -5.37
C GLY A 25 12.24 -2.73 -6.85
N THR A 26 10.95 -2.66 -7.16
CA THR A 26 10.42 -2.53 -8.53
C THR A 26 9.90 -1.12 -8.78
N LYS A 27 10.29 -0.51 -9.91
CA LYS A 27 9.87 0.84 -10.32
C LYS A 27 8.98 0.77 -11.57
N SER A 28 7.89 1.54 -11.58
CA SER A 28 7.04 1.67 -12.77
C SER A 28 7.76 2.42 -13.90
N PRO A 29 7.56 2.03 -15.18
CA PRO A 29 8.04 2.80 -16.32
C PRO A 29 7.25 4.09 -16.56
N ILE A 30 6.11 4.29 -15.88
CA ILE A 30 5.27 5.47 -16.07
C ILE A 30 5.95 6.72 -15.49
N TYR A 31 6.10 7.73 -16.34
CA TYR A 31 6.48 9.07 -15.91
C TYR A 31 5.26 9.84 -15.40
N THR A 32 5.34 10.37 -14.18
CA THR A 32 4.29 11.18 -13.56
C THR A 32 4.73 12.65 -13.51
N ARG A 33 3.98 13.55 -14.16
CA ARG A 33 4.26 15.01 -14.14
C ARG A 33 4.13 15.60 -12.74
N THR A 34 3.07 15.20 -12.04
CA THR A 34 2.94 15.40 -10.60
C THR A 34 3.48 14.14 -9.92
N PRO A 35 4.47 14.22 -9.03
CA PRO A 35 5.00 13.04 -8.34
C PRO A 35 3.86 12.27 -7.65
N THR A 36 3.71 10.99 -7.97
CA THR A 36 2.61 10.16 -7.46
C THR A 36 3.04 8.70 -7.37
N MET A 37 2.59 8.03 -6.31
CA MET A 37 2.66 6.58 -6.16
C MET A 37 1.25 6.04 -6.28
N TYR A 38 1.10 5.03 -7.11
CA TYR A 38 -0.13 4.29 -7.24
C TYR A 38 0.21 2.81 -7.28
N LEU A 39 -0.10 2.13 -6.18
CA LEU A 39 0.29 0.77 -5.89
C LEU A 39 -0.96 -0.05 -5.58
N ASP A 40 -1.09 -1.18 -6.24
CA ASP A 40 -2.16 -2.16 -6.01
C ASP A 40 -1.55 -3.36 -5.27
N PHE A 41 -1.87 -3.48 -3.98
CA PHE A 41 -1.31 -4.47 -3.08
C PHE A 41 -2.29 -5.60 -2.80
N THR A 42 -1.77 -6.82 -2.73
CA THR A 42 -2.47 -7.99 -2.18
C THR A 42 -1.60 -8.61 -1.10
N LEU A 43 -2.11 -8.67 0.13
CA LEU A 43 -1.41 -9.25 1.28
C LEU A 43 -2.05 -10.60 1.63
N LYS A 44 -1.27 -11.67 1.61
CA LYS A 44 -1.69 -12.98 2.15
C LYS A 44 -1.84 -12.90 3.68
N SER A 45 -2.57 -13.85 4.25
CA SER A 45 -2.69 -14.00 5.70
C SER A 45 -1.30 -14.01 6.36
N GLY A 46 -1.13 -13.22 7.42
CA GLY A 46 0.12 -13.07 8.16
C GLY A 46 1.13 -12.09 7.54
N ALA A 47 0.90 -11.58 6.33
CA ALA A 47 1.83 -10.65 5.70
C ALA A 47 1.83 -9.26 6.37
N HIS A 48 3.02 -8.64 6.41
CA HIS A 48 3.26 -7.30 6.92
C HIS A 48 3.98 -6.45 5.88
N LEU A 49 3.29 -5.43 5.38
CA LEU A 49 3.84 -4.45 4.46
C LEU A 49 4.44 -3.27 5.21
N GLN A 50 5.62 -2.85 4.77
CA GLN A 50 6.21 -1.54 5.07
C GLN A 50 6.52 -0.85 3.74
N GLN A 51 5.76 0.19 3.41
CA GLN A 51 5.93 0.97 2.19
C GLN A 51 6.42 2.38 2.57
N PRO A 52 7.64 2.78 2.19
CA PRO A 52 8.11 4.14 2.42
C PRO A 52 7.32 5.12 1.56
N ILE A 53 6.96 6.26 2.16
CA ILE A 53 6.22 7.34 1.52
C ILE A 53 6.95 8.66 1.83
N PRO A 54 7.20 9.54 0.85
CA PRO A 54 7.81 10.84 1.14
C PRO A 54 6.97 11.65 2.13
N VAL A 55 7.61 12.23 3.14
CA VAL A 55 6.94 12.96 4.24
C VAL A 55 6.05 14.12 3.77
N SER A 56 6.37 14.70 2.61
CA SER A 56 5.61 15.80 2.02
C SER A 56 4.38 15.37 1.22
N TRP A 57 4.10 14.07 1.10
CA TRP A 57 3.02 13.55 0.28
C TRP A 57 1.77 13.25 1.10
N ASN A 58 0.61 13.51 0.49
CA ASN A 58 -0.66 13.00 1.01
C ASN A 58 -0.77 11.50 0.70
N LEU A 59 -1.36 10.75 1.62
CA LEU A 59 -1.51 9.30 1.53
C LEU A 59 -2.94 8.88 1.84
N PHE A 60 -3.48 7.98 1.01
CA PHE A 60 -4.70 7.25 1.34
C PHE A 60 -4.56 5.77 0.98
N VAL A 61 -5.37 4.95 1.63
CA VAL A 61 -5.52 3.52 1.30
C VAL A 61 -6.99 3.27 1.01
N TYR A 62 -7.26 2.57 -0.09
CA TYR A 62 -8.61 2.08 -0.40
C TYR A 62 -8.62 0.55 -0.33
N VAL A 63 -9.44 -0.01 0.54
CA VAL A 63 -9.54 -1.47 0.69
C VAL A 63 -10.52 -2.00 -0.35
N LEU A 64 -10.00 -2.72 -1.36
CA LEU A 64 -10.83 -3.29 -2.43
C LEU A 64 -11.62 -4.51 -1.95
N GLU A 65 -10.93 -5.43 -1.27
CA GLU A 65 -11.46 -6.70 -0.79
C GLU A 65 -10.79 -7.08 0.53
N GLY A 66 -11.48 -7.87 1.35
CA GLY A 66 -10.95 -8.37 2.62
C GLY A 66 -10.92 -7.31 3.71
N GLU A 67 -9.93 -7.45 4.59
CA GLU A 67 -9.69 -6.54 5.71
C GLU A 67 -8.19 -6.41 6.00
N GLY A 68 -7.81 -5.29 6.60
CA GLY A 68 -6.42 -5.04 6.98
C GLY A 68 -6.31 -4.07 8.14
N ILE A 69 -5.20 -4.15 8.87
CA ILE A 69 -4.83 -3.17 9.88
C ILE A 69 -3.83 -2.22 9.24
N PHE A 70 -4.01 -0.91 9.42
CA PHE A 70 -3.19 0.12 8.79
C PHE A 70 -2.65 1.12 9.81
N CYS A 71 -1.43 1.61 9.58
CA CYS A 71 -0.77 2.60 10.41
C CYS A 71 0.07 3.54 9.54
N GLY A 72 0.00 4.84 9.80
CA GLY A 72 1.04 5.78 9.35
C GLY A 72 2.29 5.63 10.21
N SER A 73 3.46 5.97 9.66
CA SER A 73 4.73 5.80 10.36
C SER A 73 5.14 6.96 11.29
N ASP A 74 4.35 8.04 11.35
CA ASP A 74 4.59 9.18 12.26
C ASP A 74 4.23 8.90 13.74
N GLY A 75 3.86 7.65 14.08
CA GLY A 75 3.32 7.32 15.40
C GLY A 75 1.88 7.81 15.62
N GLY A 76 1.23 8.31 14.57
CA GLY A 76 -0.21 8.55 14.52
C GLY A 76 -1.02 7.27 14.75
N SER A 77 -2.31 7.45 15.03
CA SER A 77 -3.23 6.39 15.48
C SER A 77 -3.14 5.12 14.63
N LYS A 78 -2.42 4.11 15.12
CA LYS A 78 -2.55 2.74 14.66
C LYS A 78 -4.02 2.36 14.74
N LEU A 79 -4.62 2.01 13.61
CA LEU A 79 -5.96 1.44 13.66
C LEU A 79 -5.86 0.08 14.33
N ILE A 80 -6.36 -0.02 15.55
CA ILE A 80 -6.28 -1.26 16.32
C ILE A 80 -7.26 -2.30 15.75
N SER A 81 -8.36 -1.84 15.16
CA SER A 81 -9.35 -2.67 14.47
C SER A 81 -9.04 -2.80 12.97
N PRO A 82 -9.25 -3.99 12.37
CA PRO A 82 -9.22 -4.15 10.92
C PRO A 82 -10.22 -3.21 10.24
N VAL A 83 -9.81 -2.64 9.11
CA VAL A 83 -10.68 -1.91 8.19
C VAL A 83 -11.06 -2.85 7.06
N THR A 84 -12.36 -2.95 6.80
CA THR A 84 -12.93 -3.82 5.78
C THR A 84 -12.99 -3.14 4.42
N ALA A 85 -13.31 -3.93 3.39
CA ALA A 85 -13.55 -3.47 2.03
C ALA A 85 -14.44 -2.22 1.93
N HIS A 86 -14.24 -1.47 0.84
CA HIS A 86 -14.99 -0.29 0.43
C HIS A 86 -14.81 0.95 1.31
N HIS A 87 -13.78 0.97 2.15
CA HIS A 87 -13.39 2.13 2.94
C HIS A 87 -12.15 2.81 2.36
N LEU A 88 -12.16 4.14 2.43
CA LEU A 88 -10.99 4.98 2.15
C LEU A 88 -10.44 5.51 3.47
N LEU A 89 -9.19 5.18 3.76
CA LEU A 89 -8.45 5.69 4.90
C LEU A 89 -7.59 6.85 4.42
N LEU A 90 -7.79 8.04 4.99
CA LEU A 90 -6.83 9.13 4.86
C LEU A 90 -5.81 8.97 5.98
N LEU A 91 -4.53 8.84 5.63
CA LEU A 91 -3.45 8.73 6.59
C LEU A 91 -2.79 10.10 6.73
N GLY A 92 -2.39 10.41 7.96
CA GLY A 92 -1.73 11.67 8.29
C GLY A 92 -0.31 11.74 7.74
N SER A 93 0.45 12.71 8.24
CA SER A 93 1.87 12.86 7.96
C SER A 93 2.64 11.59 8.33
N GLY A 94 3.85 11.41 7.77
CA GLY A 94 4.69 10.26 8.08
C GLY A 94 5.61 9.92 6.92
N ASP A 95 6.62 9.11 7.18
CA ASP A 95 7.58 8.63 6.19
C ASP A 95 7.20 7.28 5.53
N GLY A 96 5.96 6.81 5.74
CA GLY A 96 5.55 5.48 5.32
C GLY A 96 4.16 5.02 5.73
N LEU A 97 3.79 3.88 5.15
CA LEU A 97 2.60 3.08 5.41
C LEU A 97 3.02 1.73 5.95
N GLU A 98 2.43 1.33 7.08
CA GLU A 98 2.43 -0.07 7.50
C GLU A 98 1.03 -0.68 7.36
N ALA A 99 0.98 -1.91 6.86
CA ALA A 99 -0.25 -2.67 6.73
C ALA A 99 -0.07 -4.14 7.11
N TRP A 100 -1.05 -4.72 7.80
CA TRP A 100 -1.06 -6.13 8.18
C TRP A 100 -2.35 -6.80 7.74
N ASN A 101 -2.23 -7.99 7.17
CA ASN A 101 -3.34 -8.92 7.07
C ASN A 101 -3.25 -9.92 8.24
N LYS A 102 -4.09 -9.72 9.27
CA LYS A 102 -4.19 -10.63 10.42
C LYS A 102 -5.36 -11.61 10.32
N SER A 103 -6.01 -11.70 9.16
CA SER A 103 -7.10 -12.66 8.96
C SER A 103 -6.55 -14.07 9.11
N SER A 104 -7.31 -14.93 9.79
CA SER A 104 -6.95 -16.32 10.08
C SER A 104 -7.43 -17.31 9.00
N LYS A 105 -7.88 -16.80 7.85
CA LYS A 105 -8.33 -17.59 6.69
C LYS A 105 -7.45 -17.36 5.48
#